data_AF-A0A7S3FII8-F1
#
_entry.id   AF-A0A7S3FII8-F1
#
_cell.length_a   1.000
_cell.length_b   1.000
_cell.length_c   1.000
_cell.angle_alpha   90.00
_cell.angle_beta   90.00
_cell.angle_gamma   90.00
#
_symmetry.space_group_name_H-M   'P 1'
#
loop_
_entity.id
_entity.type
_entity.pdbx_description
1 polymer ?
#
loop_
_entity_poly.entity_id
_entity_poly.type
_entity_poly.pdbx_seq_one_letter_code
_entity_poly.pdbx_strand_id
1 'polypeptide(L)'
;VGGAGIDMTAAGWQQRLAAHVRACAPQLDRARSRLTLRAPREGMPLLVLDVDGTLCDASIAPPLARPGLADFLRGVGTYFDLAVWSAVPMDSLVAKLGALSITGESPSFG
;
A
#
# COMPACT_ATOMS: atom_id res chain seq x y z
N VAL A 1 13.53 -22.83 -30.15
CA VAL A 1 13.13 -21.68 -29.32
C VAL A 1 13.69 -21.91 -27.93
N GLY A 2 14.87 -21.37 -27.64
CA GLY A 2 15.56 -21.58 -26.36
C GLY A 2 14.99 -20.60 -25.32
N GLY A 3 14.30 -21.12 -24.32
CA GLY A 3 13.93 -20.31 -23.15
C GLY A 3 15.21 -19.97 -22.40
N ALA A 4 15.53 -18.69 -22.27
CA ALA A 4 16.61 -18.23 -21.41
C ALA A 4 16.32 -18.75 -19.99
N GLY A 5 17.17 -19.65 -19.50
CA GLY A 5 17.06 -20.19 -18.14
C GLY A 5 17.11 -19.04 -17.14
N ILE A 6 16.22 -19.06 -16.17
CA ILE A 6 16.24 -18.09 -15.07
C ILE A 6 17.54 -18.31 -14.29
N ASP A 7 18.42 -17.31 -14.29
CA ASP A 7 19.60 -17.32 -13.43
C ASP A 7 19.15 -17.26 -11.96
N MET A 8 19.30 -18.39 -11.27
CA MET A 8 18.95 -18.56 -9.85
C MET A 8 20.13 -18.28 -8.91
N THR A 9 21.27 -17.80 -9.42
CA THR A 9 22.40 -17.38 -8.57
C THR A 9 22.07 -16.11 -7.79
N ALA A 10 22.81 -15.84 -6.71
CA ALA A 10 22.67 -14.60 -5.96
C ALA A 10 22.83 -13.35 -6.84
N ALA A 11 23.73 -13.38 -7.82
CA ALA A 11 23.92 -12.30 -8.78
C ALA A 11 22.70 -12.13 -9.71
N GLY A 12 22.16 -13.23 -10.22
CA GLY A 12 20.92 -13.23 -11.01
C GLY A 12 19.74 -12.66 -10.22
N TRP A 13 19.59 -13.02 -8.95
CA TRP A 13 18.58 -12.47 -8.06
C TRP A 13 18.76 -10.97 -7.79
N GLN A 14 19.99 -10.52 -7.52
CA GLN A 14 20.27 -9.09 -7.33
C GLN A 14 19.94 -8.28 -8.58
N GLN A 15 20.29 -8.79 -9.76
CA GLN A 15 20.00 -8.11 -11.03
C GLN A 15 18.49 -8.02 -11.30
N ARG A 16 17.74 -9.08 -11.00
CA ARG A 16 16.26 -9.10 -11.09
C ARG A 16 15.62 -8.14 -10.09
N LEU A 17 16.09 -8.13 -8.84
CA LEU A 17 15.63 -7.20 -7.83
C LEU A 17 15.87 -5.75 -8.28
N ALA A 18 17.07 -5.44 -8.78
CA ALA A 18 17.38 -4.11 -9.29
C ALA A 18 16.50 -3.71 -10.49
N ALA A 19 16.22 -4.64 -11.41
CA ALA A 19 15.31 -4.39 -12.53
C ALA A 19 13.87 -4.16 -12.05
N HIS A 20 13.39 -4.94 -11.09
CA HIS A 20 12.07 -4.80 -10.49
C HIS A 20 11.93 -3.46 -9.76
N VAL A 21 12.92 -3.08 -8.94
CA VAL A 21 12.96 -1.79 -8.25
C VAL A 21 12.91 -0.62 -9.24
N ARG A 22 13.67 -0.69 -10.35
CA ARG A 22 13.60 0.33 -11.41
C ARG A 22 12.22 0.41 -12.07
N ALA A 23 11.57 -0.73 -12.29
CA ALA A 23 10.24 -0.76 -12.87
C ALA A 23 9.17 -0.17 -11.92
N CYS A 24 9.35 -0.36 -10.61
CA CYS A 24 8.43 0.16 -9.59
C CYS A 24 8.69 1.63 -9.21
N ALA A 25 9.90 2.16 -9.46
CA ALA A 25 10.27 3.53 -9.06
C ALA A 25 9.28 4.61 -9.53
N PRO A 26 8.81 4.63 -10.80
CA PRO A 26 7.82 5.63 -11.24
C PRO A 26 6.48 5.53 -10.49
N GLN A 27 6.08 4.32 -10.08
CA GLN A 27 4.85 4.10 -9.31
C GLN A 27 5.02 4.60 -7.87
N LEU A 28 6.19 4.38 -7.28
CA LEU A 28 6.54 4.87 -5.95
C LEU A 28 6.60 6.40 -5.89
N ASP A 29 7.18 7.05 -6.91
CA ASP A 29 7.25 8.51 -7.00
C ASP A 29 5.85 9.15 -7.12
N ARG A 30 4.97 8.55 -7.93
CA ARG A 30 3.56 8.96 -8.04
C ARG A 30 2.79 8.76 -6.74
N ALA A 31 3.07 7.69 -5.99
CA ALA A 31 2.43 7.47 -4.70
C ALA A 31 2.89 8.52 -3.68
N ARG A 32 4.20 8.82 -3.63
CA ARG A 32 4.78 9.83 -2.72
C ARG A 32 4.27 11.25 -2.97
N SER A 33 3.94 11.60 -4.22
CA SER A 33 3.37 12.93 -4.52
C SER A 33 1.89 13.06 -4.13
N ARG A 34 1.19 11.96 -3.84
CA ARG A 34 -0.24 11.92 -3.53
C ARG A 34 -0.57 11.46 -2.12
N LEU A 35 0.40 10.87 -1.43
CA LEU A 35 0.22 10.31 -0.09
C LEU A 35 1.29 10.88 0.83
N THR A 36 0.85 11.42 1.97
CA THR A 36 1.78 11.77 3.05
C THR A 36 2.16 10.50 3.79
N LEU A 37 3.34 9.95 3.49
CA LEU A 37 3.89 8.79 4.18
C LEU A 37 4.63 9.23 5.44
N ARG A 38 4.40 8.53 6.56
CA ARG A 38 5.18 8.74 7.77
C ARG A 38 6.50 7.99 7.68
N ALA A 39 7.55 8.56 8.27
CA ALA A 39 8.81 7.84 8.43
C ALA A 39 8.61 6.61 9.33
N PRO A 40 9.29 5.48 9.04
CA PRO A 40 9.29 4.32 9.92
C PRO A 40 9.80 4.70 11.31
N ARG A 41 9.20 4.11 12.35
CA ARG A 41 9.65 4.24 13.74
C ARG A 41 10.66 3.13 14.05
N GLU A 42 11.76 3.51 14.69
CA GLU A 42 12.82 2.56 15.04
C GLU A 42 12.30 1.44 15.96
N GLY A 43 12.68 0.20 15.65
CA GLY A 43 12.30 -0.98 16.44
C GLY A 43 10.84 -1.41 16.30
N MET A 44 10.02 -0.69 15.52
CA MET A 44 8.60 -1.01 15.37
C MET A 44 8.37 -2.08 14.29
N PRO A 45 7.56 -3.12 14.58
CA PRO A 45 7.16 -4.08 13.56
C PRO A 45 6.25 -3.43 12.51
N LEU A 46 6.36 -3.91 11.26
CA LEU A 46 5.53 -3.46 10.14
C LEU A 46 4.33 -4.39 9.96
N LEU A 47 3.12 -3.83 10.04
CA LEU A 47 1.87 -4.51 9.70
C LEU A 47 1.44 -4.10 8.29
N VAL A 48 1.38 -5.08 7.38
CA VAL A 48 0.93 -4.88 6.00
C VAL A 48 -0.53 -5.32 5.87
N LEU A 49 -1.38 -4.43 5.35
CA LEU A 49 -2.82 -4.63 5.21
C LEU A 49 -3.22 -4.57 3.73
N ASP A 50 -4.04 -5.53 3.30
CA ASP A 50 -4.79 -5.41 2.05
C ASP A 50 -5.99 -4.45 2.25
N VAL A 51 -6.64 -4.00 1.17
CA VAL A 51 -7.79 -3.07 1.21
C VAL A 51 -9.11 -3.78 0.97
N ASP A 52 -9.25 -4.42 -0.20
CA ASP A 52 -10.54 -4.95 -0.66
C ASP A 52 -10.89 -6.24 0.09
N GLY A 53 -12.02 -6.25 0.79
CA GLY A 53 -12.41 -7.39 1.63
C GLY A 53 -11.63 -7.48 2.95
N THR A 54 -10.71 -6.54 3.21
CA THR A 54 -9.97 -6.42 4.47
C THR A 54 -10.37 -5.16 5.23
N LEU A 55 -10.10 -3.97 4.69
CA LEU A 55 -10.43 -2.69 5.34
C LEU A 55 -11.81 -2.19 4.94
N CYS A 56 -12.27 -2.51 3.74
CA CYS A 56 -13.60 -2.13 3.26
C CYS A 56 -14.25 -3.21 2.43
N ASP A 57 -15.57 -3.14 2.35
CA ASP A 57 -16.32 -3.81 1.29
C ASP A 57 -16.29 -2.92 0.03
N ALA A 58 -15.51 -3.35 -0.96
CA ALA A 58 -15.35 -2.66 -2.24
C ALA A 58 -16.33 -3.16 -3.33
N SER A 59 -17.21 -4.12 -3.00
CA SER A 59 -18.28 -4.56 -3.90
C SER A 59 -19.41 -3.54 -4.02
N ILE A 60 -19.45 -2.56 -3.11
CA ILE A 60 -20.46 -1.50 -3.02
C ILE A 60 -19.78 -0.15 -3.28
N ALA A 61 -20.45 0.74 -4.02
CA ALA A 61 -20.01 2.11 -4.28
C ALA A 61 -20.94 3.11 -3.56
N PRO A 62 -20.43 3.99 -2.67
CA PRO A 62 -19.03 4.10 -2.22
C PRO A 62 -18.59 2.91 -1.34
N PRO A 63 -17.27 2.63 -1.28
CA PRO A 63 -16.75 1.52 -0.47
C PRO A 63 -17.09 1.71 1.00
N LEU A 64 -17.60 0.66 1.64
CA LEU A 64 -18.03 0.72 3.04
C LEU A 64 -16.89 0.28 3.95
N ALA A 65 -16.49 1.14 4.88
CA ALA A 65 -15.50 0.79 5.91
C ALA A 65 -15.97 -0.44 6.71
N ARG A 66 -15.04 -1.36 7.00
CA ARG A 66 -15.33 -2.48 7.88
C ARG A 66 -15.67 -1.95 9.29
N PRO A 67 -16.70 -2.46 9.97
CA PRO A 67 -17.04 -2.01 11.32
C PRO A 67 -15.84 -2.08 12.27
N GLY A 68 -15.60 -1.01 13.03
CA GLY A 68 -14.47 -0.90 13.96
C GLY A 68 -13.12 -0.57 13.31
N LEU A 69 -13.06 -0.33 12.00
CA LEU A 69 -11.80 -0.04 11.28
C LEU A 69 -10.98 1.09 11.92
N ALA A 70 -11.63 2.21 12.27
CA ALA A 70 -10.92 3.35 12.84
C ALA A 70 -10.27 3.04 14.20
N ASP A 71 -10.99 2.32 15.06
CA ASP A 71 -10.48 1.93 16.38
C ASP A 71 -9.41 0.85 16.27
N PHE A 72 -9.57 -0.08 15.32
CA PHE A 72 -8.54 -1.06 14.98
C PHE A 72 -7.24 -0.36 14.57
N LEU A 73 -7.29 0.52 13.56
CA LEU A 73 -6.10 1.23 13.07
C LEU A 73 -5.43 2.08 14.15
N ARG A 74 -6.22 2.74 15.01
CA ARG A 74 -5.69 3.52 16.15
C ARG A 74 -5.02 2.60 17.18
N GLY A 75 -5.62 1.46 17.49
CA GLY A 75 -5.08 0.47 18.41
C GLY A 75 -3.78 -0.12 17.90
N VAL A 76 -3.77 -0.68 16.69
CA VAL A 76 -2.56 -1.30 16.12
C VAL A 76 -1.48 -0.28 15.80
N GLY A 77 -1.83 0.96 15.42
CA GLY A 77 -0.85 2.02 15.15
C GLY A 77 0.02 2.39 16.35
N THR A 78 -0.42 2.06 17.56
CA THR A 78 0.39 2.20 18.79
C THR A 78 1.58 1.24 18.79
N TYR A 79 1.42 0.04 18.23
CA TYR A 79 2.38 -1.06 18.31
C TYR A 79 3.04 -1.40 16.97
N PHE A 80 2.49 -0.94 15.85
CA PHE A 80 2.94 -1.27 14.51
C PHE A 80 3.03 -0.04 13.62
N ASP A 81 4.03 0.00 12.76
CA ASP A 81 3.96 0.82 11.56
C ASP A 81 3.02 0.14 10.56
N LEU A 82 2.21 0.95 9.87
CA LEU A 82 1.18 0.43 8.97
C LEU A 82 1.60 0.67 7.52
N ALA A 83 1.55 -0.39 6.72
CA ALA A 83 1.66 -0.33 5.27
C ALA A 83 0.41 -0.91 4.62
N VAL A 84 0.04 -0.38 3.46
CA VAL A 84 -1.05 -0.90 2.66
C VAL A 84 -0.47 -1.54 1.40
N TRP A 85 -0.83 -2.80 1.15
CA TRP A 85 -0.46 -3.52 -0.07
C TRP A 85 -1.69 -4.22 -0.60
N SER A 86 -2.22 -3.71 -1.71
CA SER A 86 -3.42 -4.27 -2.34
C SER A 86 -3.24 -4.44 -3.84
N ALA A 87 -3.94 -5.41 -4.42
CA ALA A 87 -3.94 -5.72 -5.85
C ALA A 87 -4.87 -4.77 -6.64
N VAL A 88 -4.76 -3.46 -6.38
CA VAL A 88 -5.57 -2.42 -7.01
C VAL A 88 -4.67 -1.32 -7.61
N PRO A 89 -5.09 -0.65 -8.69
CA PRO A 89 -4.33 0.48 -9.25
C PRO A 89 -4.11 1.59 -8.22
N MET A 90 -2.97 2.27 -8.28
CA MET A 90 -2.62 3.32 -7.31
C MET A 90 -3.68 4.44 -7.22
N ASP A 91 -4.29 4.82 -8.34
CA ASP A 91 -5.35 5.83 -8.37
C ASP A 91 -6.58 5.39 -7.58
N SER A 92 -6.99 4.12 -7.76
CA SER A 92 -8.09 3.52 -7.01
C SER A 92 -7.73 3.33 -5.54
N LEU A 93 -6.47 3.01 -5.24
CA LEU A 93 -5.98 2.89 -3.87
C LEU A 93 -6.12 4.22 -3.13
N VAL A 94 -5.60 5.30 -3.71
CA VAL A 94 -5.67 6.66 -3.13
C VAL A 94 -7.12 7.09 -2.92
N ALA A 95 -8.00 6.88 -3.92
CA ALA A 95 -9.42 7.22 -3.80
C ALA A 95 -10.13 6.44 -2.68
N LYS A 96 -9.84 5.14 -2.53
CA LYS A 96 -10.41 4.30 -1.46
C LYS A 96 -9.90 4.73 -0.09
N LEU A 97 -8.60 4.95 0.07
CA LEU A 97 -8.04 5.39 1.35
C LEU A 97 -8.56 6.77 1.79
N GLY A 98 -8.79 7.67 0.82
CA GLY A 98 -9.46 8.95 1.05
C GLY A 98 -10.92 8.79 1.48
N ALA A 99 -11.68 7.95 0.79
CA ALA A 99 -13.08 7.65 1.16
C ALA A 99 -13.21 7.04 2.57
N LEU A 100 -12.21 6.26 3.00
CA LEU A 100 -12.15 5.66 4.34
C LEU A 100 -11.57 6.61 5.40
N SER A 101 -11.22 7.85 5.04
CA SER A 101 -10.56 8.83 5.93
C SER A 101 -9.27 8.30 6.59
N ILE A 102 -8.57 7.38 5.91
CA ILE A 102 -7.30 6.80 6.39
C ILE A 102 -6.13 7.72 6.03
N THR A 103 -6.21 8.37 4.87
CA THR A 103 -5.30 9.43 4.49
C THR A 103 -5.81 10.75 5.07
N GLY A 104 -4.95 11.53 5.72
CA GLY A 104 -5.32 12.79 6.38
C GLY A 104 -5.83 13.92 5.47
N GLU A 105 -6.18 13.62 4.22
CA GLU A 105 -6.95 14.52 3.37
C GLU A 105 -8.44 14.39 3.76
N SER A 106 -8.93 15.37 4.51
CA SER A 106 -10.37 15.60 4.57
C SER A 106 -10.86 15.92 3.15
N PRO A 107 -12.00 15.38 2.69
CA PRO A 107 -12.59 15.85 1.45
C PRO A 107 -12.97 17.32 1.65
N SER A 108 -12.20 18.22 1.03
CA SER A 108 -12.59 19.61 0.88
C SER A 108 -13.75 19.65 -0.11
N PHE A 109 -14.96 19.60 0.41
CA PHE A 109 -16.14 20.04 -0.32
C PHE A 109 -16.02 21.56 -0.47
N GLY A 110 -15.56 21.99 -1.64
CA GLY A 110 -15.78 23.35 -2.14
C GLY A 110 -17.20 23.52 -2.66
#